data_AF-A0AA38IPI9-F1
#
_entry.id   AF-A0AA38IPI9-F1
#
_cell.length_a   1.000
_cell.length_b   1.000
_cell.length_c   1.000
_cell.angle_alpha   90.00
_cell.angle_beta   90.00
_cell.angle_gamma   90.00
#
_symmetry.space_group_name_H-M   'P 1'
#
loop_
_entity.id
_entity.type
_entity.pdbx_description
1 polymer ?
#
loop_
_entity_poly.entity_id
_entity_poly.type
_entity_poly.pdbx_seq_one_letter_code
_entity_poly.pdbx_strand_id
1 'polypeptide(L)'
;MFWFTHMGHTPDLEHCNLSKMERAIITSKLAKGVTLNRILDDTVSTDTENFSRVHLLTKKDLNNLQNQIPSSANWKKHQNDAISVSTWVESMSHLGEDNPVIYFKNQGECDTENILLKG
;
A
#
# COMPACT_ATOMS: atom_id res chain seq x y z
N MET A 1 -22.97 -40.00 8.88
CA MET A 1 -22.15 -39.85 10.10
C MET A 1 -21.71 -38.40 10.17
N PHE A 2 -22.45 -37.58 10.93
CA PHE A 2 -22.20 -36.14 11.12
C PHE A 2 -21.30 -36.03 12.36
N TRP A 3 -20.06 -35.56 12.20
CA TRP A 3 -19.21 -35.28 13.36
C TRP A 3 -19.58 -33.91 13.93
N PHE A 4 -19.99 -33.90 15.19
CA PHE A 4 -20.23 -32.69 15.97
C PHE A 4 -18.95 -31.85 15.99
N THR A 5 -19.09 -30.57 15.66
CA THR A 5 -18.10 -29.54 15.91
C THR A 5 -17.62 -29.60 17.36
N HIS A 6 -16.31 -29.54 17.55
CA HIS A 6 -15.62 -29.67 18.84
C HIS A 6 -16.14 -28.63 19.85
N MET A 7 -17.11 -29.04 20.69
CA MET A 7 -17.67 -28.24 21.77
C MET A 7 -16.63 -28.11 22.88
N GLY A 8 -15.99 -26.95 23.00
CA GLY A 8 -15.07 -26.70 24.11
C GLY A 8 -14.33 -25.36 24.11
N HIS A 9 -14.31 -24.62 23.00
CA HIS A 9 -13.77 -23.26 22.98
C HIS A 9 -14.59 -22.40 22.01
N THR A 10 -14.85 -21.17 22.41
CA THR A 10 -15.17 -20.12 21.43
C THR A 10 -13.99 -20.03 20.47
N PRO A 11 -14.19 -19.89 19.15
CA PRO A 11 -13.09 -19.74 18.22
C PRO A 11 -12.24 -18.54 18.66
N ASP A 12 -10.97 -18.81 18.99
CA ASP A 12 -10.05 -17.76 19.39
C ASP A 12 -9.91 -16.78 18.22
N LEU A 13 -10.09 -15.48 18.51
CA LEU A 13 -10.09 -14.46 17.47
C LEU A 13 -8.78 -14.44 16.67
N GLU A 14 -7.66 -14.90 17.25
CA GLU A 14 -6.37 -15.07 16.57
C GLU A 14 -6.39 -16.11 15.43
N HIS A 15 -7.26 -17.12 15.53
CA HIS A 15 -7.42 -18.19 14.55
C HIS A 15 -8.51 -17.88 13.51
N CYS A 16 -9.27 -16.80 13.71
CA CYS A 16 -10.20 -16.30 12.70
C CYS A 16 -9.46 -15.62 11.55
N ASN A 17 -9.98 -15.81 10.34
CA ASN A 17 -9.52 -15.04 9.17
C ASN A 17 -10.10 -13.62 9.20
N LEU A 18 -9.35 -12.67 8.63
CA LEU A 18 -9.91 -11.37 8.27
C LEU A 18 -11.07 -11.56 7.29
N SER A 19 -12.11 -10.74 7.44
CA SER A 19 -13.17 -10.66 6.44
C SER A 19 -12.61 -10.21 5.09
N LYS A 20 -13.33 -10.53 4.01
CA LYS A 20 -12.95 -10.10 2.65
C LYS A 20 -12.82 -8.59 2.55
N MET A 21 -13.68 -7.85 3.26
CA MET A 21 -13.71 -6.40 3.26
C MET A 21 -12.50 -5.82 4.01
N GLU A 22 -12.23 -6.28 5.24
CA GLU A 22 -11.06 -5.82 6.01
C GLU A 22 -9.76 -6.08 5.25
N ARG A 23 -9.65 -7.28 4.66
CA ARG A 23 -8.50 -7.63 3.82
C ARG A 23 -8.33 -6.65 2.67
N ALA A 24 -9.41 -6.34 1.94
CA ALA A 24 -9.36 -5.40 0.82
C ALA A 24 -8.96 -3.98 1.26
N ILE A 25 -9.46 -3.50 2.40
CA ILE A 25 -9.12 -2.18 2.95
C ILE A 25 -7.63 -2.11 3.29
N ILE A 26 -7.11 -3.12 4.01
CA ILE A 26 -5.69 -3.17 4.40
C ILE A 26 -4.80 -3.29 3.16
N THR A 27 -5.13 -4.18 2.23
CA THR A 27 -4.41 -4.33 0.96
C THR A 27 -4.40 -3.03 0.17
N SER A 28 -5.51 -2.27 0.14
CA SER A 28 -5.56 -0.95 -0.52
C SER A 28 -4.65 0.08 0.16
N LYS A 29 -4.63 0.13 1.50
CA LYS A 29 -3.70 1.00 2.25
C LYS A 29 -2.24 0.65 1.95
N LEU A 30 -1.89 -0.63 1.92
CA LEU A 30 -0.55 -1.12 1.58
C LEU A 30 -0.16 -0.77 0.13
N ALA A 31 -1.09 -0.93 -0.83
CA ALA A 31 -0.88 -0.58 -2.23
C ALA A 31 -0.64 0.92 -2.45
N LYS A 32 -1.20 1.78 -1.57
CA LYS A 32 -0.97 3.23 -1.54
C LYS A 32 0.30 3.64 -0.78
N GLY A 33 1.05 2.69 -0.23
CA GLY A 33 2.30 2.96 0.48
C GLY A 33 2.18 3.37 1.92
N VAL A 34 1.02 3.16 2.54
CA VAL A 34 0.89 3.35 4.00
C VAL A 34 1.81 2.35 4.70
N THR A 35 2.60 2.84 5.66
CA THR A 35 3.58 2.01 6.38
C THR A 35 2.88 0.97 7.27
N LEU A 36 3.54 -0.18 7.48
CA LEU A 36 2.98 -1.24 8.32
C LEU A 36 2.66 -0.74 9.74
N ASN A 37 3.57 0.04 10.33
CA ASN A 37 3.37 0.60 11.67
C ASN A 37 2.14 1.52 11.70
N ARG A 38 1.95 2.37 10.68
CA ARG A 38 0.77 3.25 10.62
C ARG A 38 -0.53 2.47 10.54
N ILE A 39 -0.55 1.35 9.81
CA ILE A 39 -1.73 0.47 9.73
C ILE A 39 -2.01 -0.18 11.09
N LEU A 40 -0.97 -0.64 11.79
CA LEU A 40 -1.11 -1.20 13.14
C LEU A 40 -1.64 -0.14 14.12
N ASP A 41 -1.08 1.07 14.10
CA ASP A 41 -1.51 2.17 14.97
C ASP A 41 -2.97 2.56 14.71
N ASP A 42 -3.39 2.62 13.44
CA ASP A 42 -4.80 2.86 13.05
C ASP A 42 -5.72 1.80 13.67
N THR A 43 -5.33 0.53 13.61
CA THR A 43 -6.15 -0.59 14.06
C THR A 43 -6.25 -0.67 15.58
N VAL A 44 -5.21 -0.23 16.30
CA VAL A 44 -5.22 -0.11 17.76
C VAL A 44 -6.04 1.11 18.21
N SER A 45 -6.02 2.19 17.43
CA SER A 45 -6.70 3.46 17.78
C SER A 45 -8.19 3.50 17.42
N THR A 46 -8.72 2.48 16.75
CA THR A 46 -10.14 2.41 16.36
C THR A 46 -10.98 1.95 17.55
N ASP A 47 -12.12 2.63 17.82
CA ASP A 47 -13.01 2.33 18.94
C ASP A 47 -13.34 0.83 19.06
N THR A 48 -13.07 0.28 20.24
CA THR A 48 -13.10 -1.17 20.51
C THR A 48 -14.47 -1.67 20.99
N GLU A 49 -15.57 -1.00 20.63
CA GLU A 49 -16.91 -1.45 21.03
C GLU A 49 -17.18 -2.90 20.60
N ASN A 50 -16.53 -3.36 19.53
CA ASN A 50 -16.47 -4.77 19.15
C ASN A 50 -15.05 -5.19 18.80
N PHE A 51 -14.39 -5.87 19.75
CA PHE A 51 -13.07 -6.46 19.51
C PHE A 51 -13.17 -7.57 18.45
N SER A 52 -12.32 -7.48 17.43
CA SER A 52 -12.35 -8.31 16.22
C SER A 52 -10.93 -8.65 15.75
N ARG A 53 -10.82 -9.59 14.78
CA ARG A 53 -9.54 -10.07 14.25
C ARG A 53 -8.61 -8.93 13.78
N VAL A 54 -9.16 -7.82 13.29
CA VAL A 54 -8.39 -6.68 12.77
C VAL A 54 -7.56 -5.98 13.84
N HIS A 55 -7.97 -6.04 15.12
CA HIS A 55 -7.22 -5.44 16.23
C HIS A 55 -6.05 -6.31 16.69
N LEU A 56 -6.00 -7.57 16.25
CA LEU A 56 -4.91 -8.53 16.49
C LEU A 56 -3.96 -8.63 15.29
N LEU A 57 -3.90 -7.60 14.44
CA LEU A 57 -2.99 -7.61 13.29
C LEU A 57 -1.54 -7.61 13.74
N THR A 58 -0.74 -8.45 13.09
CA THR A 58 0.71 -8.48 13.28
C THR A 58 1.42 -7.96 12.04
N LYS A 59 2.70 -7.57 12.20
CA LYS A 59 3.56 -7.25 11.03
C LYS A 59 3.64 -8.41 10.04
N LYS A 60 3.59 -9.66 10.53
CA LYS A 60 3.60 -10.86 9.69
C LYS A 60 2.33 -10.93 8.82
N ASP A 61 1.16 -10.64 9.39
CA ASP A 61 -0.09 -10.60 8.63
C ASP A 61 -0.03 -9.55 7.52
N LEU A 62 0.45 -8.35 7.84
CA LEU A 62 0.58 -7.28 6.85
C LEU A 62 1.59 -7.61 5.75
N ASN A 63 2.73 -8.22 6.09
CA ASN A 63 3.70 -8.68 5.09
C ASN A 63 3.10 -9.75 4.17
N ASN A 64 2.35 -10.71 4.71
CA ASN A 64 1.66 -11.73 3.91
C ASN A 64 0.66 -11.09 2.94
N LEU A 65 -0.09 -10.08 3.38
CA LEU A 65 -1.00 -9.31 2.54
C LEU A 65 -0.27 -8.48 1.50
N GLN A 66 0.86 -7.86 1.86
CA GLN A 66 1.67 -7.07 0.95
C GLN A 66 2.25 -7.93 -0.19
N ASN A 67 2.71 -9.13 0.13
CA ASN A 67 3.23 -10.08 -0.86
C ASN A 67 2.17 -10.59 -1.85
N GLN A 68 0.88 -10.45 -1.51
CA GLN A 68 -0.23 -10.80 -2.42
C GLN A 68 -0.63 -9.64 -3.34
N ILE A 69 -0.05 -8.44 -3.17
CA ILE A 69 -0.37 -7.28 -4.01
C ILE A 69 0.28 -7.46 -5.38
N PRO A 70 -0.48 -7.35 -6.49
CA PRO A 70 0.09 -7.37 -7.83
C PRO A 70 1.10 -6.24 -8.02
N SER A 71 2.22 -6.50 -8.70
CA SER A 71 3.24 -5.48 -8.99
C SER A 71 2.69 -4.26 -9.75
N SER A 72 1.61 -4.43 -10.52
CA SER A 72 0.92 -3.33 -11.20
C SER A 72 0.30 -2.32 -10.22
N ALA A 73 -0.24 -2.81 -9.09
CA ALA A 73 -0.89 -2.02 -8.05
C ALA A 73 0.09 -1.44 -7.02
N ASN A 74 1.37 -1.81 -7.10
CA ASN A 74 2.39 -1.23 -6.25
C ASN A 74 2.73 0.20 -6.72
N TRP A 75 2.55 1.18 -5.84
CA TRP A 75 2.90 2.57 -6.07
C TRP A 75 4.42 2.74 -6.27
N LYS A 76 5.23 1.92 -5.59
CA LYS A 76 6.69 1.98 -5.68
C LYS A 76 7.16 1.06 -6.80
N LYS A 77 7.48 1.63 -7.97
CA LYS A 77 7.95 0.87 -9.15
C LYS A 77 9.39 0.40 -9.00
N HIS A 78 10.21 1.15 -8.26
CA HIS A 78 11.62 0.82 -8.03
C HIS A 78 12.06 1.22 -6.62
N GLN A 79 13.09 0.55 -6.06
CA GLN A 79 13.62 0.88 -4.72
C GLN A 79 14.17 2.31 -4.66
N ASN A 80 14.86 2.72 -5.72
CA ASN A 80 15.31 4.09 -5.96
C ASN A 80 14.15 4.93 -6.51
N ASP A 81 13.78 5.95 -5.75
CA ASP A 81 12.68 6.86 -6.05
C ASP A 81 12.87 7.60 -7.38
N ALA A 82 14.08 8.06 -7.69
CA ALA A 82 14.37 8.76 -8.95
C ALA A 82 14.07 7.89 -10.18
N ILE A 83 14.37 6.60 -10.11
CA ILE A 83 14.06 5.64 -11.19
C ILE A 83 12.55 5.42 -11.28
N SER A 84 11.86 5.31 -10.14
CA SER A 84 10.41 5.18 -10.12
C SER A 84 9.71 6.37 -10.77
N VAL A 85 10.18 7.58 -10.48
CA VAL A 85 9.65 8.84 -11.04
C VAL A 85 10.00 8.95 -12.52
N SER A 86 11.24 8.65 -12.94
CA SER A 86 11.62 8.74 -14.35
C SER A 86 10.84 7.75 -15.22
N THR A 87 10.66 6.50 -14.75
CA THR A 87 9.82 5.51 -15.45
C THR A 87 8.35 5.94 -15.53
N TRP A 88 7.82 6.58 -14.50
CA TRP A 88 6.48 7.16 -14.54
C TRP A 88 6.42 8.27 -15.59
N VAL A 89 7.31 9.26 -15.55
CA VAL A 89 7.34 10.36 -16.54
C VAL A 89 7.45 9.84 -17.97
N GLU A 90 8.30 8.85 -18.22
CA GLU A 90 8.41 8.19 -19.53
C GLU A 90 7.07 7.58 -19.96
N SER A 91 6.38 6.88 -19.06
CA SER A 91 5.05 6.33 -19.35
C SER A 91 4.01 7.41 -19.69
N MET A 92 4.08 8.58 -19.05
CA MET A 92 3.19 9.72 -19.32
C MET A 92 3.47 10.36 -20.67
N SER A 93 4.71 10.32 -21.15
CA SER A 93 5.07 10.84 -22.48
C SER A 93 4.31 10.13 -23.61
N HIS A 94 3.91 8.87 -23.40
CA HIS A 94 3.12 8.09 -24.36
C HIS A 94 1.65 8.49 -24.42
N LEU A 95 1.16 9.35 -23.51
CA LEU A 95 -0.23 9.84 -23.50
C LEU A 95 -0.47 11.00 -24.49
N GLY A 96 0.57 11.50 -25.16
CA GLY A 96 0.43 12.55 -26.17
C GLY A 96 -0.14 13.85 -25.57
N GLU A 97 -1.30 14.29 -26.07
CA GLU A 97 -1.97 15.52 -25.61
C GLU A 97 -2.50 15.44 -24.17
N ASP A 98 -2.75 14.23 -23.66
CA ASP A 98 -3.20 14.01 -22.27
C ASP A 98 -2.04 13.91 -21.27
N ASN A 99 -0.81 14.18 -21.70
CA ASN A 99 0.36 14.14 -20.84
C ASN A 99 0.33 15.29 -19.82
N PRO A 100 0.25 15.02 -18.50
CA PRO A 100 0.22 16.07 -17.48
C PRO A 100 1.61 16.66 -17.18
N VAL A 101 2.70 16.07 -17.71
CA VAL A 101 4.08 16.47 -17.40
C VAL A 101 4.50 17.62 -18.31
N ILE A 102 4.55 18.83 -17.74
CA ILE A 102 5.00 20.06 -18.44
C ILE A 102 6.53 20.15 -18.49
N TYR A 103 7.18 19.81 -17.38
CA TYR A 103 8.63 19.86 -17.23
C TYR A 103 9.09 18.79 -16.25
N PHE A 104 10.14 18.06 -16.60
CA PHE A 104 10.77 17.06 -15.74
C PHE A 104 12.29 17.14 -15.87
N LYS A 105 12.96 17.02 -14.73
CA LYS A 105 14.42 17.07 -14.61
C LYS A 105 14.87 15.94 -13.71
N ASN A 106 15.87 15.16 -14.14
CA ASN A 106 16.33 14.03 -13.34
C ASN A 106 17.06 14.47 -12.07
N GLN A 107 17.04 13.59 -11.07
CA GLN A 107 17.79 13.79 -9.83
C GLN A 107 19.29 13.82 -10.12
N GLY A 108 19.95 14.90 -9.71
CA GLY A 108 21.40 15.09 -9.89
C GLY A 108 21.79 15.86 -11.16
N GLU A 109 20.86 16.13 -12.06
CA GLU A 109 21.11 17.03 -13.19
C GLU A 109 21.05 18.51 -12.74
N CYS A 110 21.71 19.41 -13.47
CA CYS A 110 21.54 20.85 -13.30
C CYS A 110 20.41 21.34 -14.20
N ASP A 111 19.63 22.32 -13.73
CA ASP A 111 18.55 22.89 -14.54
C ASP A 111 19.20 23.83 -15.55
N THR A 112 19.25 23.42 -16.81
CA THR A 112 19.89 24.20 -17.88
C THR A 112 18.93 25.18 -18.56
N GLU A 113 17.60 25.06 -18.35
CA GLU A 113 16.60 25.89 -19.03
C GLU A 113 16.15 27.10 -18.19
N ASN A 114 16.34 27.08 -16.87
CA ASN A 114 15.95 28.19 -15.97
C ASN A 114 17.10 29.18 -15.64
N ILE A 115 18.23 29.10 -16.36
CA ILE A 115 19.38 30.02 -16.16
C ILE A 115 19.17 31.37 -16.90
N LEU A 116 18.14 31.51 -17.75
CA LEU A 116 17.99 32.67 -18.64
C LEU A 116 16.84 33.64 -18.31
N LEU A 117 16.19 33.56 -17.14
CA LEU A 117 15.15 34.52 -16.73
C LEU A 117 15.53 35.40 -15.52
N LYS A 118 16.81 35.74 -15.39
CA LYS A 118 17.25 36.87 -14.55
C LYS A 118 17.90 37.94 -15.42
N GLY A 119 17.05 38.71 -16.09
CA GLY A 119 17.36 40.05 -16.62
C GLY A 119 16.94 41.11 -15.62
#